data_AF-A0A397RXR3-F1
#
_entry.id   AF-A0A397RXR3-F1
#
_cell.length_a   1.000
_cell.length_b   1.000
_cell.length_c   1.000
_cell.angle_alpha   90.00
_cell.angle_beta   90.00
_cell.angle_gamma   90.00
#
_symmetry.space_group_name_H-M   'P 1'
#
loop_
_entity.id
_entity.type
_entity.pdbx_description
1 polymer ?
#
loop_
_entity_poly.entity_id
_entity_poly.type
_entity_poly.pdbx_seq_one_letter_code
_entity_poly.pdbx_strand_id
1 'polypeptide(L)' 'MGMIMWELTTGCKPFANVKHDIHLIYKILDGERPKITEDTPICYADLMKSCWDADP' A
#
# COMPACT_ATOMS: atom_id res chain seq x y z
N MET A 1 -7.25 -2.47 -5.48
CA MET A 1 -7.37 -3.67 -4.61
C MET A 1 -6.24 -3.73 -3.57
N GLY A 2 -4.97 -3.55 -3.95
CA GLY A 2 -3.83 -3.69 -3.02
C GLY A 2 -3.91 -2.85 -1.75
N MET A 3 -4.40 -1.61 -1.83
CA MET A 3 -4.56 -0.74 -0.65
C MET A 3 -5.62 -1.23 0.35
N ILE A 4 -6.72 -1.80 -0.16
CA ILE A 4 -7.78 -2.37 0.69
C ILE A 4 -7.28 -3.66 1.35
N MET A 5 -6.57 -4.50 0.59
CA MET A 5 -5.94 -5.71 1.14
C MET A 5 -4.97 -5.36 2.27
N TRP A 6 -4.15 -4.31 2.09
CA TRP A 6 -3.23 -3.84 3.14
C TRP A 6 -3.95 -3.31 4.38
N GLU A 7 -5.06 -2.58 4.22
CA GLU A 7 -5.88 -2.12 5.35
C GLU A 7 -6.48 -3.29 6.13
N LEU A 8 -6.93 -4.35 5.43
CA LEU A 8 -7.47 -5.55 6.07
C LEU A 8 -6.39 -6.37 6.80
N THR A 9 -5.18 -6.46 6.26
CA THR A 9 -4.08 -7.20 6.91
C THR A 9 -3.57 -6.49 8.14
N THR A 10 -3.53 -5.15 8.12
CA THR A 10 -2.94 -4.36 9.22
C THR A 10 -3.98 -3.79 10.20
N GLY A 11 -5.27 -3.77 9.82
CA GLY A 11 -6.33 -3.07 10.55
C GLY A 11 -6.13 -1.55 10.58
N CYS A 12 -5.20 -1.01 9.80
CA CYS A 12 -4.79 0.39 9.83
C CYS A 12 -5.08 1.08 8.49
N LYS A 13 -5.44 2.36 8.54
CA LYS A 13 -5.57 3.16 7.32
C LYS A 13 -4.18 3.32 6.66
N PRO A 14 -4.05 3.11 5.34
CA PRO A 14 -2.80 3.36 4.63
C PRO A 14 -2.34 4.81 4.81
N PHE A 15 -1.04 4.99 5.09
CA PHE A 15 -0.45 6.32 5.33
C PHE A 15 -1.14 7.10 6.48
N ALA A 16 -1.63 6.42 7.52
CA ALA A 16 -2.27 7.08 8.67
C ALA A 16 -1.36 8.08 9.40
N ASN A 17 -0.05 7.91 9.29
CA ASN A 17 0.97 8.78 9.90
C ASN A 17 1.44 9.92 8.98
N VAL A 18 0.92 10.02 7.76
CA VAL A 18 1.29 11.07 6.80
C VAL A 18 0.11 12.02 6.63
N LYS A 19 0.37 13.31 6.39
CA LYS A 19 -0.68 14.26 6.04
C LYS A 19 -1.22 13.96 4.65
N HIS A 20 -2.55 13.92 4.51
CA HIS A 20 -3.23 13.63 3.25
C HIS A 20 -3.35 14.92 2.41
N ASP A 21 -2.21 15.39 1.91
CA ASP A 21 -2.13 16.56 1.03
C ASP A 21 -1.45 16.24 -0.31
N ILE A 22 -1.25 17.27 -1.14
CA ILE A 22 -0.71 17.14 -2.50
C ILE A 22 0.67 16.46 -2.49
N HIS A 23 1.48 16.61 -1.43
CA HIS A 23 2.78 15.95 -1.37
C HIS A 23 2.65 14.43 -1.26
N LEU A 24 1.62 13.92 -0.57
CA LEU A 24 1.35 12.49 -0.51
C LEU A 24 0.93 11.96 -1.88
N ILE A 25 0.15 12.74 -2.64
CA ILE A 25 -0.25 12.37 -4.01
C ILE A 25 0.99 12.17 -4.88
N TYR A 26 1.93 13.14 -4.88
CA TYR A 26 3.17 13.02 -5.66
C TYR A 26 4.00 11.80 -5.24
N LYS A 27 4.16 11.55 -3.94
CA LYS A 27 4.87 10.34 -3.45
C LYS A 27 4.24 9.05 -3.99
N ILE A 28 2.91 8.95 -3.98
CA ILE A 28 2.21 7.76 -4.48
C ILE A 28 2.42 7.60 -6.00
N LEU A 29 2.41 8.70 -6.75
CA LEU A 29 2.72 8.71 -8.18
C LEU A 29 4.18 8.28 -8.45
N ASP A 30 5.11 8.68 -7.58
CA ASP A 30 6.52 8.27 -7.63
C ASP A 30 6.76 6.81 -7.16
N GLY A 31 5.68 6.09 -6.79
CA GLY A 31 5.75 4.66 -6.44
C GLY A 31 5.77 4.37 -4.94
N GLU A 32 5.61 5.38 -4.07
CA GLU A 32 5.48 5.15 -2.62
C GLU A 32 4.29 4.20 -2.35
N ARG A 33 4.53 3.15 -1.56
CA ARG A 33 3.51 2.19 -1.13
C ARG A 33 3.61 1.94 0.39
N PRO A 34 2.51 1.56 1.05
CA PRO A 34 2.57 1.17 2.45
C PRO A 34 3.52 0.00 2.68
N LYS A 35 4.25 0.02 3.80
CA LYS A 35 5.16 -1.08 4.16
C LYS A 35 4.36 -2.36 4.40
N ILE A 36 4.67 -3.42 3.67
CA ILE A 36 4.15 -4.76 3.97
C ILE A 36 4.86 -5.27 5.23
N THR A 37 4.09 -5.75 6.19
CA THR A 37 4.59 -6.25 7.46
C THR A 37 5.09 -7.69 7.33
N GLU A 38 6.07 -8.09 8.14
CA GLU A 38 6.75 -9.40 8.01
C GLU A 38 5.84 -10.60 8.32
N ASP A 39 4.74 -10.36 9.04
CA ASP A 39 3.68 -11.33 9.33
C ASP A 39 2.72 -11.54 8.16
N THR A 40 2.78 -10.71 7.11
CA THR A 40 1.95 -10.90 5.92
C THR A 40 2.43 -12.13 5.13
N PRO A 41 1.57 -13.13 4.85
CA PRO A 41 1.94 -14.27 4.03
C PRO A 41 2.44 -13.83 2.65
N ILE A 42 3.51 -14.48 2.16
CA ILE A 42 4.20 -14.10 0.91
C ILE A 42 3.23 -14.02 -0.27
N CYS A 43 2.31 -15.00 -0.40
CA CYS A 43 1.31 -15.00 -1.48
C CYS A 43 0.38 -13.77 -1.44
N TYR A 44 0.08 -13.26 -0.25
CA TYR A 44 -0.71 -12.04 -0.07
C TYR A 44 0.12 -10.80 -0.38
N ALA A 45 1.38 -10.79 0.03
CA ALA A 45 2.32 -9.71 -0.28
C ALA A 45 2.52 -9.56 -1.80
N ASP A 46 2.69 -10.66 -2.51
CA ASP A 46 2.88 -10.66 -3.97
C ASP A 46 1.61 -10.23 -4.71
N LEU A 47 0.44 -10.66 -4.23
CA LEU A 47 -0.85 -10.20 -4.77
C LEU A 47 -1.08 -8.70 -4.51
N MET A 48 -0.68 -8.19 -3.35
CA MET A 48 -0.73 -6.75 -3.06
C MET A 48 0.17 -5.96 -4.01
N LYS A 49 1.40 -6.44 -4.25
CA LYS A 49 2.34 -5.83 -5.19
C LYS A 49 1.82 -5.85 -6.62
N SER A 50 1.24 -6.95 -7.10
CA SER A 50 0.67 -6.99 -8.46
C SER A 50 -0.49 -6.02 -8.62
N CYS A 51 -1.30 -5.82 -7.58
CA CYS A 51 -2.37 -4.83 -7.59
C CYS A 51 -1.88 -3.37 -7.46
N TRP A 52 -0.59 -3.15 -7.19
CA TRP A 52 0.05 -1.85 -7.08
C TRP A 52 0.86 -1.47 -8.31
N ASP A 53 1.01 -2.39 -9.25
CA ASP A 53 1.69 -2.16 -10.51
C ASP A 53 1.03 -0.98 -11.25
N ALA A 54 1.88 -0.15 -11.85
CA ALA A 54 1.43 1.01 -12.61
C ALA A 54 0.93 0.59 -13.99
N ASP A 55 1.40 -0.55 -14.50
CA ASP A 55 0.93 -1.17 -15.73
C ASP A 55 0.05 -2.38 -15.36
N PRO A 56 -1.29 -2.28 -15.54
CA PRO A 56 -2.25 -3.27 -15.06
C PRO A 56 -2.30 -4.59 -15.85
#